data_AF-A0A2V8DED2-F1
#
_entry.id   AF-A0A2V8DED2-F1
#
_cell.length_a   1.000
_cell.length_b   1.000
_cell.length_c   1.000
_cell.angle_alpha   90.00
_cell.angle_beta   90.00
_cell.angle_gamma   90.00
#
_symmetry.space_group_name_H-M   'P 1'
#
loop_
_entity.id
_entity.type
_entity.pdbx_description
1 polymer ?
#
loop_
_entity_poly.entity_id
_entity_poly.type
_entity_poly.pdbx_seq_one_letter_code
_entity_poly.pdbx_strand_id
1 'polypeptide(L)'
;VEREETSPADFFDWRERSQSFEAFGMAEPWGHLFTGDGEPEAIRSWVVSPGFFEALGAQTVLGRTFLPEEYQAGSSPVVVVGY
;
A
#
# COMPACT_ATOMS: atom_id res chain seq x y z
N VAL A 1 7.50 -21.11 -4.31
CA VAL A 1 7.50 -20.25 -3.11
C VAL A 1 6.14 -20.44 -2.47
N GLU A 2 6.13 -21.12 -1.33
CA GLU A 2 4.92 -21.28 -0.52
C GLU A 2 4.53 -19.88 -0.01
N ARG A 3 3.32 -19.40 -0.35
CA ARG A 3 2.79 -18.18 0.24
C ARG A 3 2.08 -18.61 1.51
N GLU A 4 2.73 -18.49 2.65
CA GLU A 4 1.99 -18.46 3.90
C GLU A 4 1.17 -17.17 3.89
N GLU A 5 -0.15 -17.30 3.76
CA GLU A 5 -1.08 -16.19 3.82
C GLU A 5 -1.09 -15.66 5.27
N THR A 6 -0.32 -14.60 5.50
CA THR A 6 -0.34 -13.83 6.74
C THR A 6 -1.51 -12.86 6.66
N SER A 7 -2.19 -12.65 7.78
CA SER A 7 -3.24 -11.63 7.84
C SER A 7 -2.61 -10.23 7.93
N PRO A 8 -3.31 -9.16 7.53
CA PRO A 8 -2.88 -7.79 7.80
C PRO A 8 -2.65 -7.51 9.29
N ALA A 9 -3.31 -8.24 10.19
CA ALA A 9 -3.10 -8.10 11.64
C ALA A 9 -1.70 -8.60 12.06
N ASP A 10 -1.23 -9.70 11.46
CA ASP A 10 0.11 -10.23 11.74
C ASP A 10 1.21 -9.22 11.37
N PHE A 11 1.00 -8.44 10.30
CA PHE A 11 1.91 -7.36 9.94
C PHE A 11 2.06 -6.32 11.05
N PHE A 12 0.96 -5.88 11.66
CA PHE A 12 1.01 -4.90 12.76
C PHE A 12 1.71 -5.48 13.99
N ASP A 13 1.42 -6.73 14.33
CA ASP A 13 2.08 -7.46 15.40
C ASP A 13 3.60 -7.57 15.17
N TRP A 14 4.03 -7.89 13.95
CA TRP A 14 5.45 -7.97 13.61
C TRP A 14 6.13 -6.62 13.63
N ARG A 15 5.45 -5.58 13.13
CA ARG A 15 5.96 -4.21 13.15
C ARG A 15 6.20 -3.73 14.58
N GLU A 16 5.29 -4.00 15.50
CA GLU A 16 5.44 -3.63 16.91
C GLU A 16 6.58 -4.36 17.62
N ARG A 17 6.84 -5.62 17.24
CA ARG A 17 7.86 -6.47 17.88
C ARG A 17 9.25 -6.34 17.24
N SER A 18 9.33 -5.75 16.05
CA SER A 18 10.58 -5.64 15.31
C SER A 18 11.38 -4.41 15.74
N GLN A 19 12.65 -4.62 16.13
CA GLN A 19 13.57 -3.52 16.51
C GLN A 19 14.82 -3.42 15.61
N SER A 20 14.98 -4.36 14.68
CA SER A 20 16.20 -4.47 13.86
C SER A 20 16.07 -3.82 12.48
N PHE A 21 14.87 -3.35 12.11
CA PHE A 21 14.60 -2.76 10.80
C PHE A 21 14.44 -1.25 10.92
N GLU A 22 15.03 -0.52 9.97
CA GLU A 22 14.89 0.94 9.86
C GLU A 22 13.48 1.33 9.42
N ALA A 23 12.89 0.56 8.51
CA ALA A 23 11.53 0.76 8.01
C ALA A 23 10.82 -0.58 7.76
N PHE A 24 9.48 -0.55 7.83
CA PHE A 24 8.64 -1.73 7.71
C PHE A 24 7.36 -1.38 6.95
N GLY A 25 6.98 -2.21 5.97
CA GLY A 25 5.83 -1.96 5.11
C GLY A 25 5.20 -3.25 4.57
N MET A 26 3.91 -3.18 4.28
CA MET A 26 3.11 -4.26 3.70
C MET A 26 2.58 -3.80 2.34
N ALA A 27 2.43 -4.76 1.43
CA ALA A 27 1.66 -4.57 0.21
C ALA A 27 0.82 -5.82 -0.05
N GLU A 28 -0.48 -5.65 -0.26
CA GLU A 28 -1.38 -6.71 -0.69
C GLU A 28 -1.91 -6.40 -2.10
N PRO A 29 -1.98 -7.40 -3.00
CA PRO A 29 -2.59 -7.21 -4.30
C PRO A 29 -4.07 -6.85 -4.14
N TRP A 30 -4.51 -5.84 -4.87
CA TRP A 30 -5.91 -5.43 -4.88
C TRP A 30 -6.41 -5.18 -6.31
N GLY A 31 -7.63 -5.63 -6.59
CA GLY A 31 -8.28 -5.44 -7.89
C GLY A 31 -9.38 -4.40 -7.81
N HIS A 32 -9.33 -3.40 -8.70
CA HIS A 32 -10.44 -2.47 -8.91
C HIS A 32 -11.03 -2.68 -10.29
N LEU A 33 -12.36 -2.67 -10.40
CA LEU A 33 -13.02 -2.54 -11.68
C LEU A 33 -13.33 -1.06 -11.90
N PHE A 34 -12.70 -0.45 -12.89
CA PHE A 34 -12.97 0.92 -13.27
C PHE A 34 -14.08 0.94 -14.31
N THR A 35 -15.23 1.44 -13.91
CA THR A 35 -16.40 1.63 -14.78
C THR A 35 -16.54 3.13 -15.07
N GLY A 36 -15.82 3.61 -16.08
CA GLY A 36 -16.00 4.97 -16.61
C GLY A 36 -17.13 5.02 -17.65
N ASP A 37 -17.08 6.00 -18.56
CA ASP A 37 -18.04 6.13 -19.67
C ASP A 37 -17.82 5.10 -20.81
N GLY A 38 -16.90 4.14 -20.61
CA GLY A 38 -16.52 3.12 -21.59
C GLY A 38 -16.61 1.69 -21.03
N GLU A 39 -15.97 0.75 -21.73
CA GLU A 39 -15.92 -0.64 -21.28
C GLU A 39 -15.20 -0.75 -19.92
N PRO A 40 -15.73 -1.50 -18.95
CA PRO A 40 -15.08 -1.72 -17.67
C PRO A 40 -13.65 -2.27 -17.80
N GLU A 41 -12.70 -1.63 -17.11
CA GLU A 41 -11.31 -2.05 -17.11
C GLU A 41 -10.91 -2.59 -15.73
N ALA A 42 -10.25 -3.75 -15.70
CA ALA A 42 -9.69 -4.31 -14.47
C ALA A 42 -8.32 -3.66 -14.18
N ILE A 43 -8.28 -2.78 -13.19
CA ILE A 43 -7.07 -2.14 -12.71
C ILE A 43 -6.44 -3.02 -11.61
N ARG A 44 -5.21 -3.46 -11.87
CA ARG A 44 -4.36 -4.09 -10.85
C ARG A 44 -3.69 -3.02 -10.02
N SER A 45 -3.85 -3.12 -8.71
CA SER A 45 -3.33 -2.16 -7.74
C SER A 45 -2.77 -2.89 -6.52
N TRP A 46 -2.20 -2.12 -5.60
CA TRP A 46 -1.73 -2.62 -4.32
C TRP A 46 -2.26 -1.73 -3.21
N VAL A 47 -2.82 -2.33 -2.18
CA VAL A 47 -3.05 -1.64 -0.91
C VAL A 47 -1.79 -1.79 -0.10
N VAL A 48 -1.25 -0.66 0.37
CA VAL A 48 0.02 -0.62 1.07
C VAL A 48 -0.17 -0.03 2.46
N SER A 49 0.68 -0.39 3.41
CA SER A 49 0.66 0.21 4.75
C SER A 49 1.55 1.47 4.84
N PRO A 50 1.42 2.28 5.92
CA PRO A 50 2.40 3.32 6.20
C PRO A 50 3.81 2.73 6.27
N GLY A 51 4.80 3.44 5.72
CA GLY A 51 6.20 2.98 5.69
C GLY A 51 6.56 2.12 4.48
N PHE A 52 5.60 1.76 3.60
CA PHE A 52 5.88 0.97 2.39
C PHE A 52 6.91 1.63 1.46
N PHE A 53 6.71 2.90 1.08
CA PHE A 53 7.64 3.58 0.18
C PHE A 53 9.00 3.84 0.84
N GLU A 54 9.02 4.09 2.15
CA GLU A 54 10.24 4.26 2.94
C GLU A 54 11.06 2.96 2.98
N ALA A 55 10.41 1.82 3.22
CA ALA A 55 11.03 0.50 3.20
C ALA A 55 11.63 0.14 1.83
N LEU A 56 11.09 0.69 0.75
CA LEU A 56 11.64 0.55 -0.60
C LEU A 56 12.72 1.58 -0.94
N GLY A 57 12.95 2.59 -0.10
CA GLY A 57 13.77 3.75 -0.44
C GLY A 57 13.27 4.50 -1.67
N ALA A 58 11.97 4.39 -1.97
CA ALA A 58 11.39 4.90 -3.21
C ALA A 58 11.16 6.41 -3.13
N GLN A 59 11.60 7.12 -4.16
CA GLN A 59 11.40 8.56 -4.29
C GLN A 59 10.46 8.86 -5.44
N THR A 60 9.47 9.72 -5.19
CA THR A 60 8.51 10.11 -6.22
C THR A 60 9.16 11.08 -7.21
N VAL A 61 8.97 10.82 -8.50
CA VAL A 61 9.48 11.70 -9.57
C VAL A 61 8.71 13.03 -9.60
N LEU A 62 7.42 12.97 -9.29
CA LEU A 62 6.53 14.12 -9.21
C LEU A 62 5.58 13.94 -8.02
N GLY A 63 5.32 15.03 -7.30
CA GLY A 63 4.34 15.04 -6.21
C GLY A 63 4.88 14.44 -4.92
N ARG A 64 4.07 13.60 -4.28
CA ARG A 64 4.37 12.97 -2.98
C ARG A 64 3.77 11.57 -2.90
N THR A 65 4.24 10.78 -1.95
CA THR A 65 3.58 9.54 -1.51
C THR A 65 2.41 9.86 -0.57
N PHE A 66 1.81 8.81 0.00
CA PHE A 66 0.77 8.93 1.02
C PHE A 66 1.26 9.64 2.29
N LEU A 67 0.38 10.43 2.90
CA LEU A 67 0.54 11.03 4.23
C LEU A 67 -0.04 10.10 5.31
N PRO A 68 0.43 10.19 6.57
CA PRO A 68 -0.10 9.39 7.68
C PRO A 68 -1.62 9.50 7.86
N GLU A 69 -2.20 10.67 7.64
CA GLU A 69 -3.64 10.93 7.81
C GLU A 69 -4.48 10.24 6.72
N GLU A 70 -3.90 9.95 5.56
CA GLU A 70 -4.59 9.31 4.44
C GLU A 70 -4.82 7.81 4.69
N TYR A 71 -4.18 7.24 5.71
CA TYR A 71 -4.41 5.86 6.17
C TYR A 71 -5.53 5.73 7.22
N GLN A 72 -6.15 6.84 7.62
CA GLN A 72 -7.23 6.81 8.60
C GLN A 72 -8.58 6.49 7.94
N ALA A 73 -9.44 5.79 8.68
CA ALA A 73 -10.78 5.50 8.24
C ALA A 73 -11.57 6.80 7.99
N GLY A 74 -12.20 6.91 6.83
CA GLY A 74 -12.99 8.09 6.44
C GLY A 74 -12.19 9.20 5.74
N SER A 75 -10.87 9.03 5.58
CA SER A 75 -10.06 9.94 4.76
C SER A 75 -10.46 9.87 3.29
N SER A 76 -10.22 10.97 2.58
CA SER A 76 -10.47 11.02 1.13
C SER A 76 -9.59 10.00 0.40
N PRO A 77 -10.12 9.25 -0.59
CA PRO A 77 -9.32 8.28 -1.33
C PRO A 77 -8.18 8.97 -2.10
N VAL A 78 -6.97 8.41 -1.99
CA VAL A 78 -5.77 8.89 -2.68
C VAL A 78 -5.09 7.68 -3.35
N VAL A 79 -4.51 7.89 -4.53
CA VAL A 79 -3.74 6.87 -5.25
C VAL A 79 -2.40 7.44 -5.68
N VAL A 80 -1.36 6.60 -5.64
CA VAL A 80 -0.06 6.88 -6.25
C VAL A 80 0.03 6.06 -7.54
N VAL A 81 0.36 6.71 -8.65
CA VAL A 81 0.44 6.09 -9.98
C VAL A 81 1.90 5.98 -10.39
N GLY A 82 2.29 4.80 -10.90
CA GLY A 82 3.58 4.55 -11.52
C GLY A 82 3.50 4.62 -13.05
N TYR A 83 4.67 4.74 -13.71
CA TYR A 83 4.82 4.70 -15.15
C TYR A 83 5.66 3.49 -15.60
#